data_AF-A0A8W8IL70-F1
#
_entry.id   AF-A0A8W8IL70-F1
#
_cell.length_a   1.000
_cell.length_b   1.000
_cell.length_c   1.000
_cell.angle_alpha   90.00
_cell.angle_beta   90.00
_cell.angle_gamma   90.00
#
_symmetry.space_group_name_H-M   'P 1'
#
loop_
_entity.id
_entity.type
_entity.pdbx_description
1 polymer ?
#
loop_
_entity_poly.entity_id
_entity_poly.type
_entity_poly.pdbx_seq_one_letter_code
_entity_poly.pdbx_strand_id
1 'polypeptide(L)'
;MDVICEVLLVAAFVILITHDSCLSEVYVKEVGQRIVEIKQGQVRGRVIGYPKDPTFKQVEQFAGVRYASLRGGRTRFMPPASVVRKWQHVHDASFVSEVCPQSRKPPSLRFPEGHREQIRRRMFHTNYSQEDCLTLNLVAPIRERRQEIASRTMPRQGNITKIVKQHNDRMPGQRREAFIAGVPIFVQNLIATTARLLLNVG
;
A
#
# COMPACT_ATOMS: atom_id res chain seq x y z
N MET A 1 21.05 9.59 -54.83
CA MET A 1 20.17 8.91 -53.86
C MET A 1 20.93 8.50 -52.60
N ASP A 2 22.24 8.76 -52.57
CA ASP A 2 23.19 8.26 -51.58
C ASP A 2 23.14 9.05 -50.27
N VAL A 3 23.02 10.38 -50.35
CA VAL A 3 22.94 11.27 -49.18
C VAL A 3 21.64 11.05 -48.37
N ILE A 4 20.54 10.75 -49.07
CA ILE A 4 19.25 10.47 -48.40
C ILE A 4 19.33 9.13 -47.66
N CYS A 5 20.01 8.13 -48.24
CA CYS A 5 20.20 6.82 -47.62
C CYS A 5 21.09 6.92 -46.37
N GLU A 6 22.20 7.65 -46.45
CA GLU A 6 23.09 7.96 -45.32
C GLU A 6 22.35 8.66 -44.17
N VAL A 7 21.56 9.70 -44.48
CA VAL A 7 20.78 10.43 -43.46
C VAL A 7 19.72 9.54 -42.81
N LEU A 8 19.05 8.68 -43.59
CA LEU A 8 18.07 7.72 -43.04
C LEU A 8 18.72 6.65 -42.16
N LEU A 9 19.92 6.17 -42.52
CA LEU A 9 20.69 5.22 -41.71
C LEU A 9 21.16 5.84 -40.39
N VAL A 10 21.66 7.07 -40.42
CA VAL A 10 22.08 7.79 -39.20
C VAL A 10 20.86 8.08 -38.31
N ALA A 11 19.74 8.53 -38.89
CA ALA A 11 18.52 8.75 -38.14
C ALA A 11 17.98 7.46 -37.50
N ALA A 12 17.99 6.34 -38.23
CA ALA A 12 17.60 5.04 -37.69
C ALA A 12 18.53 4.59 -36.54
N PHE A 13 19.84 4.80 -36.68
CA PHE A 13 20.82 4.46 -35.64
C PHE A 13 20.64 5.32 -34.37
N VAL A 14 20.36 6.62 -34.53
CA VAL A 14 20.04 7.52 -33.41
C VAL A 14 18.71 7.14 -32.74
N ILE A 15 17.69 6.75 -33.53
CA ILE A 15 16.41 6.25 -32.99
C ILE A 15 16.62 4.95 -32.21
N LEU A 16 17.44 4.03 -32.70
CA LEU A 16 17.77 2.77 -32.00
C LEU A 16 18.52 3.03 -30.69
N ILE A 17 19.52 3.92 -30.69
CA ILE A 17 20.29 4.28 -29.48
C ILE A 17 19.42 5.00 -28.44
N THR A 18 18.52 5.89 -28.88
CA THR A 18 17.62 6.60 -27.97
C THR A 18 16.52 5.71 -27.40
N HIS A 19 16.14 4.63 -28.09
CA HIS A 19 15.14 3.67 -27.59
C HIS A 19 15.65 2.81 -26.42
N ASP A 20 16.92 2.40 -26.43
CA ASP A 20 17.54 1.61 -25.34
C ASP A 20 17.72 2.39 -24.02
N SER A 21 17.84 3.72 -24.13
CA SER A 21 18.10 4.58 -22.97
C SER A 21 16.90 4.71 -22.03
N CYS A 22 15.68 4.37 -22.46
CA CYS A 22 14.44 4.76 -21.78
C CYS A 22 13.95 3.79 -20.67
N LEU A 23 14.34 2.50 -20.69
CA LEU A 23 13.76 1.54 -19.73
C LEU A 23 14.36 1.70 -18.34
N SER A 24 13.68 2.32 -17.37
CA SER A 24 14.11 2.25 -15.97
C SER A 24 14.11 0.80 -15.47
N GLU A 25 15.23 0.11 -15.68
CA GLU A 25 15.66 -1.15 -15.08
C GLU A 25 15.26 -1.16 -13.60
N VAL A 26 14.16 -1.78 -13.20
CA VAL A 26 13.87 -2.12 -11.79
C VAL A 26 13.84 -3.63 -11.74
N TYR A 27 14.81 -4.25 -11.06
CA TYR A 27 14.76 -5.69 -10.85
C TYR A 27 14.10 -5.99 -9.50
N VAL A 28 13.26 -7.02 -9.51
CA VAL A 28 12.56 -7.49 -8.33
C VAL A 28 13.09 -8.89 -8.00
N LYS A 29 13.69 -9.03 -6.82
CA LYS A 29 14.02 -10.35 -6.27
C LYS A 29 12.83 -10.82 -5.45
N GLU A 30 12.15 -11.84 -5.98
CA GLU A 30 10.93 -12.45 -5.41
C GLU A 30 11.07 -12.81 -3.93
N VAL A 31 12.23 -13.30 -3.48
CA VAL A 31 12.43 -13.76 -2.09
C VAL A 31 13.31 -12.79 -1.29
N GLY A 32 12.70 -12.20 -0.26
CA GLY A 32 13.35 -11.33 0.72
C GLY A 32 14.44 -12.04 1.53
N GLN A 33 15.47 -11.29 1.91
CA GLN A 33 16.64 -11.82 2.61
C GLN A 33 16.38 -12.05 4.10
N ARG A 34 15.51 -11.26 4.75
CA ARG A 34 15.23 -11.39 6.19
C ARG A 34 13.79 -11.81 6.47
N ILE A 35 13.63 -12.54 7.56
CA ILE A 35 12.35 -12.77 8.20
C ILE A 35 12.22 -11.74 9.32
N VAL A 36 11.10 -11.02 9.36
CA VAL A 36 10.79 -10.03 10.39
C VAL A 36 9.67 -10.55 11.27
N GLU A 37 9.85 -10.45 12.57
CA GLU A 37 8.81 -10.78 13.54
C GLU A 37 7.91 -9.58 13.81
N ILE A 38 6.60 -9.76 13.66
CA ILE A 38 5.56 -8.78 13.98
C ILE A 38 4.56 -9.40 14.96
N LYS A 39 3.64 -8.59 15.51
CA LYS A 39 2.65 -9.05 16.51
C LYS A 39 1.81 -10.24 16.04
N GLN A 40 1.54 -10.31 14.74
CA GLN A 40 0.77 -11.35 14.07
C GLN A 40 1.58 -12.62 13.78
N GLY A 41 2.92 -12.58 13.88
CA GLY A 41 3.84 -13.69 13.61
C GLY A 41 4.98 -13.27 12.68
N GLN A 42 5.61 -14.23 12.01
CA GLN A 42 6.77 -13.97 11.16
C GLN A 42 6.35 -13.64 9.72
N VAL A 43 7.00 -12.65 9.11
CA VAL A 43 6.75 -12.23 7.72
C VAL A 43 8.04 -12.17 6.91
N ARG A 44 7.94 -12.47 5.62
CA ARG A 44 9.03 -12.31 4.64
C ARG A 44 8.53 -11.49 3.47
N GLY A 45 9.29 -10.47 3.08
CA GLY A 45 8.98 -9.63 1.92
C GLY A 45 9.79 -10.02 0.68
N ARG A 46 9.97 -9.05 -0.22
CA ARG A 46 10.82 -9.15 -1.41
C ARG A 46 11.84 -8.01 -1.47
N VAL A 47 12.93 -8.18 -2.22
CA VAL A 47 13.94 -7.13 -2.41
C VAL A 47 13.74 -6.46 -3.75
N ILE A 48 13.74 -5.13 -3.76
CA ILE A 48 13.66 -4.31 -4.97
C ILE A 48 14.98 -3.55 -5.13
N GLY A 49 15.58 -3.67 -6.31
CA GLY A 49 16.80 -2.97 -6.68
C GLY A 49 16.60 -2.02 -7.85
N TYR A 50 17.44 -1.00 -7.91
CA TYR A 50 17.39 0.08 -8.90
C TYR A 50 18.71 0.12 -9.70
N PRO A 51 18.91 -0.77 -10.68
CA PRO A 51 20.19 -0.91 -11.40
C PRO A 51 20.60 0.33 -12.19
N LYS A 52 19.63 1.13 -12.68
CA LYS A 52 19.94 2.34 -13.46
C LYS A 52 20.49 3.51 -12.65
N ASP A 53 20.25 3.54 -11.34
CA ASP A 53 20.73 4.64 -10.50
C ASP A 53 21.43 4.07 -9.26
N PRO A 54 22.78 4.08 -9.25
CA PRO A 54 23.58 3.50 -8.18
C PRO A 54 23.47 4.27 -6.86
N THR A 55 22.87 5.46 -6.84
CA THR A 55 22.65 6.22 -5.62
C THR A 55 21.51 5.63 -4.77
N PHE A 56 20.57 4.91 -5.40
CA PHE A 56 19.50 4.25 -4.67
C PHE A 56 19.95 2.93 -4.07
N LYS A 57 19.84 2.85 -2.75
CA LYS A 57 20.03 1.59 -2.03
C LYS A 57 18.88 0.64 -2.34
N GLN A 58 19.18 -0.65 -2.35
CA GLN A 58 18.15 -1.69 -2.39
C GLN A 58 17.19 -1.53 -1.21
N VAL A 59 15.92 -1.79 -1.48
CA VAL A 59 14.85 -1.71 -0.48
C VAL A 59 14.21 -3.07 -0.33
N GLU A 60 13.76 -3.37 0.88
CA GLU A 60 12.93 -4.51 1.15
C GLU A 60 11.48 -4.05 1.28
N GLN A 61 10.60 -4.71 0.53
CA GLN A 61 9.18 -4.44 0.50
C GLN A 61 8.43 -5.59 1.17
N PHE A 62 7.57 -5.25 2.13
CA PHE A 62 6.56 -6.14 2.70
C PHE A 62 5.19 -5.64 2.26
N ALA A 63 4.66 -6.23 1.21
CA ALA A 63 3.39 -5.88 0.62
C ALA A 63 2.24 -6.69 1.24
N GLY A 64 1.05 -6.07 1.34
CA GLY A 64 -0.17 -6.77 1.74
C GLY A 64 -0.28 -7.14 3.22
N VAL A 65 0.52 -6.54 4.11
CA VAL A 65 0.48 -6.86 5.55
C VAL A 65 -0.81 -6.33 6.17
N ARG A 66 -1.65 -7.21 6.72
CA ARG A 66 -2.90 -6.83 7.40
C ARG A 66 -2.62 -6.14 8.72
N TYR A 67 -3.15 -4.91 8.89
CA TYR A 67 -3.05 -4.16 10.14
C TYR A 67 -4.33 -4.19 10.96
N ALA A 68 -5.48 -4.46 10.32
CA ALA A 68 -6.77 -4.58 10.96
C ALA A 68 -7.68 -5.55 10.17
N SER A 69 -8.89 -5.83 10.68
CA SER A 69 -9.89 -6.65 9.98
C SER A 69 -11.31 -6.17 10.24
N LEU A 70 -12.16 -6.27 9.21
CA LEU A 70 -13.62 -6.06 9.29
C LEU A 70 -14.40 -7.35 9.58
N ARG A 71 -13.73 -8.41 10.03
CA ARG A 71 -14.34 -9.73 10.33
C ARG A 71 -15.21 -10.25 9.18
N GLY A 72 -14.74 -10.09 7.94
CA GLY A 72 -15.47 -10.50 6.73
C GLY A 72 -16.74 -9.68 6.46
N GLY A 73 -16.71 -8.37 6.72
CA GLY A 73 -17.81 -7.43 6.40
C GLY A 73 -18.92 -7.35 7.47
N ARG A 74 -18.86 -8.18 8.50
CA ARG A 74 -19.86 -8.22 9.58
C ARG A 74 -19.83 -6.98 10.48
N THR A 75 -18.72 -6.25 10.49
CA THR A 75 -18.53 -5.02 11.27
C THR A 75 -18.45 -3.79 10.38
N ARG A 76 -19.24 -3.76 9.29
CA ARG A 76 -19.39 -2.55 8.49
C ARG A 76 -19.88 -1.41 9.38
N PHE A 77 -19.33 -0.21 9.16
CA PHE A 77 -19.66 1.01 9.93
C PHE A 77 -19.25 1.00 11.40
N MET A 78 -18.51 -0.01 11.84
CA MET A 78 -17.86 -0.01 13.15
C MET A 78 -16.36 0.28 12.97
N PRO A 79 -15.68 0.79 14.01
CA PRO A 79 -14.23 0.80 14.02
C PRO A 79 -13.67 -0.60 13.72
N PRO A 80 -12.58 -0.69 12.94
CA PRO A 80 -12.03 -1.98 12.57
C PRO A 80 -11.42 -2.69 13.78
N ALA A 81 -11.51 -4.02 13.80
CA ALA A 81 -10.95 -4.82 14.88
C ALA A 81 -9.46 -5.11 14.64
N SER A 82 -8.73 -5.41 15.72
CA SER A 82 -7.38 -5.95 15.63
C SER A 82 -7.36 -7.31 14.90
N VAL A 83 -6.24 -7.61 14.25
CA VAL A 83 -6.05 -8.91 13.60
C VAL A 83 -5.97 -10.00 14.67
N VAL A 84 -6.98 -10.88 14.71
CA VAL A 84 -7.11 -11.91 15.76
C VAL A 84 -6.24 -13.13 15.47
N ARG A 85 -6.06 -13.49 14.19
CA ARG A 85 -5.33 -14.69 13.79
C ARG A 85 -3.84 -14.40 13.63
N LYS A 86 -3.03 -15.16 14.36
CA LYS A 86 -1.58 -15.21 14.15
C LYS A 86 -1.24 -16.29 13.14
N TRP A 87 -0.28 -16.02 12.27
CA TRP A 87 0.27 -17.03 11.36
C TRP A 87 1.21 -17.96 12.15
N GLN A 88 1.07 -19.27 11.93
CA GLN A 88 1.96 -20.28 12.54
C GLN A 88 3.30 -20.39 11.81
N HIS A 89 3.30 -20.14 10.50
CA HIS A 89 4.47 -20.19 9.64
C HIS A 89 4.86 -18.78 9.14
N VAL A 90 6.01 -18.68 8.47
CA VAL A 90 6.45 -17.43 7.85
C VAL A 90 5.47 -17.04 6.76
N HIS A 91 4.77 -15.93 6.96
CA HIS A 91 3.83 -15.39 5.97
C HIS A 91 4.58 -14.68 4.84
N ASP A 92 4.25 -15.03 3.60
CA ASP A 92 4.78 -14.38 2.41
C ASP A 92 4.05 -13.06 2.14
N ALA A 93 4.77 -11.96 2.30
CA ALA A 93 4.36 -10.58 2.09
C ALA A 93 5.06 -9.99 0.85
N SER A 94 5.22 -10.78 -0.22
CA SER A 94 5.85 -10.33 -1.48
C SER A 94 4.84 -9.66 -2.43
N PHE A 95 3.56 -10.00 -2.31
CA PHE A 95 2.52 -9.56 -3.22
C PHE A 95 1.61 -8.50 -2.59
N VAL A 96 1.19 -7.54 -3.41
CA VAL A 96 0.20 -6.55 -2.99
C VAL A 96 -1.14 -7.24 -2.77
N SER A 97 -1.79 -6.90 -1.65
CA SER A 97 -3.13 -7.38 -1.38
C SER A 97 -4.16 -6.66 -2.25
N GLU A 98 -5.36 -7.18 -2.22
CA GLU A 98 -6.54 -6.61 -2.86
C GLU A 98 -6.87 -5.21 -2.37
N VAL A 99 -7.49 -4.42 -3.24
CA VAL A 99 -7.91 -3.05 -2.91
C VAL A 99 -9.30 -3.04 -2.29
N CYS A 100 -9.64 -1.93 -1.63
CA CYS A 100 -11.01 -1.72 -1.16
C CYS A 100 -11.98 -1.55 -2.33
N PRO A 101 -13.28 -1.90 -2.15
CA PRO A 101 -14.27 -1.74 -3.18
C PRO A 101 -14.40 -0.26 -3.56
N GLN A 102 -14.18 0.05 -4.83
CA GLN A 102 -14.25 1.40 -5.38
C GLN A 102 -14.94 1.38 -6.73
N SER A 103 -15.53 2.52 -7.12
CA SER A 103 -16.19 2.64 -8.42
C SER A 103 -15.18 2.51 -9.56
N ARG A 104 -15.35 1.51 -10.43
CA ARG A 104 -14.53 1.29 -11.63
C ARG A 104 -15.01 2.11 -12.85
N LYS A 105 -15.89 3.09 -12.62
CA LYS A 105 -16.39 3.96 -13.69
C LYS A 105 -15.24 4.82 -14.24
N PRO A 106 -15.18 5.05 -15.56
CA PRO A 106 -14.17 5.93 -16.15
C PRO A 106 -14.27 7.34 -15.53
N PRO A 107 -13.13 8.06 -15.43
CA PRO A 107 -13.13 9.37 -14.81
C PRO A 107 -14.01 10.33 -15.61
N SER A 108 -14.87 11.07 -14.90
CA SER A 108 -15.72 12.09 -15.49
C SER A 108 -14.89 13.11 -16.27
N LEU A 109 -15.43 13.61 -17.40
CA LEU A 109 -14.85 14.73 -18.15
C LEU A 109 -14.76 16.03 -17.33
N ARG A 110 -15.48 16.12 -16.20
CA ARG A 110 -15.44 17.26 -15.27
C ARG A 110 -14.13 17.37 -14.50
N PHE A 111 -13.33 16.32 -14.48
CA PHE A 111 -12.04 16.33 -13.79
C PHE A 111 -10.93 16.95 -14.64
N PRO A 112 -9.98 17.67 -14.02
CA PRO A 112 -8.75 18.08 -14.70
C PRO A 112 -8.02 16.90 -15.32
N GLU A 113 -7.34 17.12 -16.44
CA GLU A 113 -6.69 16.05 -17.21
C GLU A 113 -5.72 15.21 -16.37
N GLY A 114 -4.86 15.85 -15.57
CA GLY A 114 -3.92 15.14 -14.70
C GLY A 114 -4.61 14.21 -13.69
N HIS A 115 -5.78 14.62 -13.17
CA HIS A 115 -6.56 13.79 -12.26
C HIS A 115 -7.23 12.61 -12.99
N ARG A 116 -7.72 12.84 -14.22
CA ARG A 116 -8.26 11.77 -15.07
C ARG A 116 -7.20 10.73 -15.38
N GLU A 117 -5.99 11.18 -15.69
CA GLU A 117 -4.87 10.30 -15.97
C GLU A 117 -4.44 9.50 -14.73
N GLN A 118 -4.43 10.12 -13.55
CA GLN A 118 -4.20 9.41 -12.29
C GLN A 118 -5.23 8.30 -12.06
N ILE A 119 -6.53 8.56 -12.28
CA ILE A 119 -7.59 7.54 -12.16
C ILE A 119 -7.38 6.42 -13.19
N ARG A 120 -7.05 6.75 -14.45
CA ARG A 120 -6.78 5.75 -15.50
C ARG A 120 -5.65 4.80 -15.12
N ARG A 121 -4.53 5.34 -14.62
CA ARG A 121 -3.38 4.52 -14.16
C ARG A 121 -3.76 3.59 -13.01
N ARG A 122 -4.66 4.03 -12.12
CA ARG A 122 -5.13 3.22 -11.00
C ARG A 122 -6.06 2.09 -11.44
N MET A 123 -6.90 2.30 -12.46
CA MET A 123 -7.92 1.33 -12.88
C MET A 123 -7.35 -0.10 -13.07
N PHE A 124 -6.14 -0.23 -13.61
CA PHE A 124 -5.44 -1.51 -13.78
C PHE A 124 -5.16 -2.24 -12.46
N HIS A 125 -4.90 -1.51 -11.38
CA HIS A 125 -4.59 -2.06 -10.06
C HIS A 125 -5.83 -2.37 -9.22
N THR A 126 -7.03 -2.05 -9.74
CA THR A 126 -8.31 -2.19 -9.03
C THR A 126 -9.17 -3.32 -9.57
N ASN A 127 -8.54 -4.26 -10.29
CA ASN A 127 -9.24 -5.40 -10.88
C ASN A 127 -9.89 -6.32 -9.85
N TYR A 128 -9.24 -6.45 -8.69
CA TYR A 128 -9.64 -7.37 -7.64
C TYR A 128 -9.84 -6.59 -6.33
N SER A 129 -11.06 -6.65 -5.79
CA SER A 129 -11.46 -5.84 -4.65
C SER A 129 -12.22 -6.66 -3.61
N GLN A 130 -11.93 -6.42 -2.33
CA GLN A 130 -12.60 -7.05 -1.20
C GLN A 130 -12.92 -6.02 -0.14
N GLU A 131 -14.00 -6.27 0.61
CA GLU A 131 -14.39 -5.40 1.72
C GLU A 131 -13.32 -5.39 2.83
N ASP A 132 -12.76 -6.55 3.18
CA ASP A 132 -11.68 -6.65 4.18
C ASP A 132 -10.29 -6.40 3.54
N CYS A 133 -10.09 -5.18 3.06
CA CYS A 133 -8.89 -4.66 2.38
C CYS A 133 -7.91 -3.92 3.33
N LEU A 134 -8.00 -4.11 4.64
CA LEU A 134 -7.25 -3.32 5.63
C LEU A 134 -5.79 -3.78 5.76
N THR A 135 -5.01 -3.45 4.75
CA THR A 135 -3.60 -3.82 4.59
C THR A 135 -2.71 -2.61 4.33
N LEU A 136 -1.41 -2.79 4.53
CA LEU A 136 -0.40 -1.78 4.25
C LEU A 136 0.79 -2.39 3.52
N ASN A 137 1.52 -1.53 2.82
CA ASN A 137 2.77 -1.88 2.15
C ASN A 137 3.91 -1.14 2.86
N LEU A 138 4.86 -1.89 3.40
CA LEU A 138 6.04 -1.36 4.06
C LEU A 138 7.21 -1.42 3.09
N VAL A 139 7.97 -0.33 3.01
CA VAL A 139 9.22 -0.30 2.25
C VAL A 139 10.30 0.21 3.20
N ALA A 140 11.34 -0.59 3.39
CA ALA A 140 12.44 -0.25 4.26
C ALA A 140 13.77 -0.38 3.51
N PRO A 141 14.69 0.59 3.61
CA PRO A 141 16.00 0.46 3.01
C PRO A 141 16.76 -0.73 3.63
N ILE A 142 17.43 -1.51 2.81
CA ILE A 142 18.31 -2.58 3.29
C ILE A 142 19.52 -1.91 3.94
N ARG A 143 19.75 -2.23 5.21
CA ARG A 143 21.00 -1.90 5.89
C ARG A 143 21.96 -3.06 5.67
N GLU A 144 23.14 -2.77 5.13
CA GLU A 144 24.23 -3.72 5.14
C GLU A 144 24.47 -4.14 6.59
N ARG A 145 24.33 -5.45 6.85
CA ARG A 145 24.72 -6.01 8.13
C ARG A 145 26.23 -5.96 8.16
N ARG A 146 26.81 -4.92 8.76
CA ARG A 146 28.20 -4.97 9.21
C ARG A 146 28.27 -6.23 10.09
N GLN A 147 29.03 -7.24 9.66
CA GLN A 147 29.13 -8.51 10.37
C GLN A 147 29.83 -8.25 11.71
N GLU A 148 29.08 -7.79 12.71
CA GLU A 148 29.49 -7.95 14.10
C GLU A 148 29.27 -9.41 14.43
N ILE A 149 30.33 -10.17 14.23
CA ILE A 149 30.56 -11.45 14.91
C ILE A 149 30.34 -11.20 16.40
N ALA A 150 29.49 -12.04 17.03
CA ALA A 150 29.19 -12.08 18.45
C ALA A 150 28.29 -10.97 19.02
N SER A 151 26.98 -11.21 19.01
CA SER A 151 26.16 -11.29 20.24
C SER A 151 24.67 -11.43 19.89
N ARG A 152 23.93 -12.19 20.68
CA ARG A 152 22.47 -12.36 20.59
C ARG A 152 21.71 -11.09 21.01
N THR A 153 22.05 -9.95 20.43
CA THR A 153 21.40 -8.67 20.71
C THR A 153 21.01 -8.05 19.38
N MET A 154 19.73 -7.71 19.21
CA MET A 154 19.27 -7.01 18.00
C MET A 154 20.16 -5.77 17.76
N PRO A 155 20.66 -5.55 16.52
CA PRO A 155 21.47 -4.38 16.23
C PRO A 155 20.64 -3.13 16.53
N ARG A 156 21.23 -2.19 17.29
CA ARG A 156 20.59 -0.93 17.68
C ARG A 156 19.86 -0.31 16.50
N GLN A 157 18.55 -0.14 16.64
CA GLN A 157 17.68 0.53 15.68
C GLN A 157 18.17 1.98 15.51
N GLY A 158 19.08 2.25 14.57
CA GLY A 158 19.34 3.63 14.18
C GLY A 158 18.01 4.27 13.75
N ASN A 159 17.69 5.46 14.24
CA ASN A 159 16.40 6.12 14.01
C ASN A 159 16.16 6.35 12.52
N ILE A 160 15.33 5.52 11.88
CA ILE A 160 14.83 5.77 10.52
C ILE A 160 13.57 6.60 10.66
N THR A 161 13.50 7.73 9.95
CA THR A 161 12.27 8.51 9.83
C THR A 161 11.19 7.68 9.14
N LYS A 162 10.02 7.58 9.78
CA LYS A 162 8.88 6.84 9.25
C LYS A 162 7.97 7.80 8.49
N ILE A 163 7.72 7.50 7.22
CA ILE A 163 6.80 8.27 6.37
C ILE A 163 5.58 7.38 6.10
N VAL A 164 4.38 7.89 6.43
CA VAL A 164 3.11 7.21 6.17
C VAL A 164 2.37 7.96 5.07
N LYS A 165 2.06 7.27 3.98
CA LYS A 165 1.32 7.84 2.84
C LYS A 165 -0.09 7.28 2.80
N GLN A 166 -1.09 8.16 2.94
CA GLN A 166 -2.49 7.82 2.73
C GLN A 166 -2.92 8.31 1.34
N HIS A 167 -3.44 7.40 0.51
CA HIS A 167 -3.99 7.76 -0.80
C HIS A 167 -5.45 8.18 -0.63
N ASN A 168 -5.85 9.29 -1.26
CA ASN A 168 -7.23 9.78 -1.21
C ASN A 168 -7.63 10.30 -2.59
N ASP A 169 -8.62 9.66 -3.20
CA ASP A 169 -9.22 10.09 -4.46
C ASP A 169 -10.67 10.43 -4.15
N ARG A 170 -10.89 11.66 -3.68
CA ARG A 170 -12.24 12.13 -3.40
C ARG A 170 -12.89 12.58 -4.71
N MET A 171 -14.01 11.97 -5.08
CA MET A 171 -14.88 12.46 -6.16
C MET A 171 -15.45 13.85 -5.79
N PRO A 172 -15.37 14.88 -6.64
CA PRO A 172 -16.00 16.17 -6.44
C PRO A 172 -17.51 15.97 -6.48
N GLY A 173 -18.19 16.38 -5.42
CA GLY A 173 -19.64 16.26 -5.27
C GLY A 173 -20.12 15.05 -4.46
N GLN A 174 -19.23 14.19 -3.95
CA GLN A 174 -19.66 13.20 -2.95
C GLN A 174 -19.91 13.92 -1.63
N ARG A 175 -21.19 13.93 -1.19
CA ARG A 175 -21.63 14.56 0.06
C ARG A 175 -20.71 14.10 1.18
N ARG A 176 -20.28 15.03 2.05
CA ARG A 176 -19.71 14.66 3.34
C ARG A 176 -20.83 13.96 4.09
N GLU A 177 -20.92 12.63 4.01
CA GLU A 177 -21.56 11.91 5.09
C GLU A 177 -20.69 12.19 6.30
N ALA A 178 -21.18 13.11 7.13
CA ALA A 178 -20.67 13.31 8.47
C ALA A 178 -20.80 11.94 9.13
N PHE A 179 -19.70 11.20 9.17
CA PHE A 179 -19.62 10.01 9.99
C PHE A 179 -19.67 10.54 11.43
N ILE A 180 -20.87 10.60 11.98
CA ILE A 180 -21.10 10.81 13.41
C ILE A 180 -20.64 9.51 14.10
N ALA A 181 -19.32 9.29 14.13
CA ALA A 181 -18.68 8.37 15.07
C ALA A 181 -17.87 9.22 16.04
N GLY A 182 -18.59 10.07 16.76
CA GLY A 182 -18.06 10.95 17.78
C GLY A 182 -19.01 11.10 18.96
N VAL A 183 -19.94 10.15 19.14
CA VAL A 183 -20.65 10.04 20.41
C VAL A 183 -19.81 9.13 21.30
N PRO A 184 -19.14 9.67 22.35
CA PRO A 184 -18.37 8.84 23.26
C PRO A 184 -19.30 7.79 23.89
N ILE A 185 -18.77 6.58 24.10
CA ILE A 185 -19.45 5.40 24.66
C ILE A 185 -20.22 5.73 25.96
N PHE A 186 -19.81 6.78 26.68
CA PHE A 186 -20.49 7.29 27.86
C PHE A 186 -21.95 7.75 27.62
N VAL A 187 -22.26 8.29 26.44
CA VAL A 187 -23.62 8.81 26.14
C VAL A 187 -24.57 7.67 25.74
N GLN A 188 -24.06 6.58 25.14
CA GLN A 188 -24.89 5.40 24.84
C GLN A 188 -25.41 4.72 26.12
N ASN A 189 -24.61 4.70 27.18
CA ASN A 189 -25.05 4.18 28.49
C ASN A 189 -26.06 5.11 29.17
N LEU A 190 -25.97 6.43 28.98
CA LEU A 190 -26.94 7.36 29.56
C LEU A 190 -28.32 7.24 28.91
N ILE A 191 -28.39 7.08 27.58
CA ILE A 191 -29.65 6.90 26.83
C ILE A 191 -30.29 5.53 27.14
N ALA A 192 -29.49 4.46 27.28
CA ALA A 192 -30.02 3.15 27.67
C ALA A 192 -30.57 3.13 29.11
N THR A 193 -30.00 3.94 30.00
CA THR A 193 -30.44 4.03 31.41
C THR A 193 -31.69 4.90 31.56
N THR A 194 -31.80 6.02 30.81
CA THR A 194 -33.02 6.85 30.82
C THR A 194 -34.20 6.15 30.14
N ALA A 195 -33.97 5.35 29.08
CA ALA A 195 -35.02 4.56 28.46
C ALA A 195 -35.58 3.46 29.38
N ARG A 196 -34.75 2.87 30.25
CA ARG A 196 -35.22 1.90 31.28
C ARG A 196 -35.97 2.55 32.44
N LEU A 197 -35.67 3.80 32.77
CA LEU A 197 -36.38 4.55 33.80
C LEU A 197 -37.77 5.03 33.31
N LEU A 198 -37.93 5.34 32.02
CA LEU A 198 -39.21 5.78 31.46
C LEU A 198 -40.19 4.64 31.13
N LEU A 199 -39.72 3.39 31.01
CA LEU A 199 -40.56 2.22 30.75
C LEU A 199 -41.02 1.48 32.02
N ASN A 200 -40.59 1.91 33.22
CA ASN A 200 -40.98 1.33 34.51
C ASN A 200 -41.84 2.29 35.37
N VAL A 201 -42.32 3.40 34.79
CA VAL A 201 -43.29 4.32 35.43
C VAL A 201 -44.55 4.42 34.56
N GLY A 202 -45.10 3.25 34.21
CA GLY A 202 -46.40 3.08 33.56
C GLY A 202 -47.11 1.89 34.18
#